data_AF-A0A263NWI6-F1
#
_entry.id   AF-A0A263NWI6-F1
#
_cell.length_a   1.000
_cell.length_b   1.000
_cell.length_c   1.000
_cell.angle_alpha   90.00
_cell.angle_beta   90.00
_cell.angle_gamma   90.00
#
_symmetry.space_group_name_H-M   'P 1'
#
loop_
_entity.id
_entity.type
_entity.pdbx_description
1 polymer ?
#
loop_
_entity_poly.entity_id
_entity_poly.type
_entity_poly.pdbx_seq_one_letter_code
_entity_poly.pdbx_strand_id
1 'polypeptide(L)'
;MSIGFQVFNADRSVLLDQNFKTYGFVSKTTQVSTATSSNPAWGQFLDVWIADAEEIVAVRAQNEAHSVCLANVSRSGSGYIQRYVTDGSTIVNLDVYRFRPGVSAGGTFGMQIFNEHGELAYDATTPQLIVRDVLVGSGNFEAVVGDHNYDPGRKYAVVFGGRCGRSWRTTQFTGGGGNYRINEYASTNYASQSPGKVSFKVKIYYFNGYTKQHEVKQFNYRAEAYSYLIVDVSGI
;
A
#
# COMPACT_ATOMS: atom_id res chain seq x y z
N MET A 1 -1.22 27.21 30.82
CA MET A 1 -0.58 26.68 29.60
C MET A 1 0.29 25.52 30.02
N SER A 2 -0.15 24.27 29.82
CA SER A 2 0.74 23.13 30.02
C SER A 2 1.74 23.13 28.89
N ILE A 3 3.02 23.26 29.24
CA ILE A 3 4.11 23.18 28.29
C ILE A 3 4.43 21.69 28.15
N GLY A 4 3.96 21.05 27.09
CA GLY A 4 4.39 19.71 26.73
C GLY A 4 5.87 19.70 26.37
N PHE A 5 6.54 18.56 26.56
CA PHE A 5 7.93 18.37 26.11
C PHE A 5 8.01 18.56 24.60
N GLN A 6 8.88 19.46 24.14
CA GLN A 6 9.12 19.70 22.72
C GLN A 6 10.60 19.55 22.40
N VAL A 7 10.89 18.78 21.35
CA VAL A 7 12.24 18.68 20.78
C VAL A 7 12.21 19.38 19.44
N PHE A 8 13.21 20.20 19.20
CA PHE A 8 13.38 20.93 17.94
C PHE A 8 14.67 20.49 17.25
N ASN A 9 14.66 20.51 15.92
CA ASN A 9 15.87 20.49 15.12
C ASN A 9 16.68 21.78 15.31
N ALA A 10 17.93 21.77 14.82
CA ALA A 10 18.78 22.95 14.79
C ALA A 10 18.16 24.13 14.01
N ASP A 11 17.30 23.84 13.03
CA ASP A 11 16.55 24.82 12.24
C ASP A 11 15.22 25.28 12.88
N ARG A 12 14.95 24.85 14.12
CA ARG A 12 13.71 25.11 14.88
C ARG A 12 12.45 24.44 14.32
N SER A 13 12.55 23.52 13.36
CA SER A 13 11.44 22.63 13.05
C SER A 13 11.15 21.70 14.24
N VAL A 14 9.87 21.42 14.51
CA VAL A 14 9.45 20.53 15.59
C VAL A 14 9.79 19.09 15.21
N LEU A 15 10.60 18.42 16.04
CA LEU A 15 10.89 16.99 15.94
C LEU A 15 9.89 16.16 16.73
N LEU A 16 9.52 16.62 17.92
CA LEU A 16 8.58 15.98 18.83
C LEU A 16 7.81 17.09 19.54
N ASP A 17 6.48 16.99 19.59
CA ASP A 17 5.63 17.80 20.47
C ASP A 17 4.45 16.97 20.98
N GLN A 18 3.59 17.59 21.78
CA GLN A 18 2.38 16.96 22.32
C GLN A 18 1.35 16.55 21.26
N ASN A 19 1.44 17.08 20.04
CA ASN A 19 0.54 16.76 18.92
C ASN A 19 1.13 15.69 18.00
N PHE A 20 2.40 15.32 18.20
CA PHE A 20 3.10 14.34 17.40
C PHE A 20 2.56 12.94 17.72
N LYS A 21 1.64 12.45 16.89
CA LYS A 21 1.16 11.07 16.96
C LYS A 21 2.11 10.17 16.17
N THR A 22 2.86 9.32 16.86
CA THR A 22 3.57 8.22 16.18
C THR A 22 2.63 7.05 15.94
N TYR A 23 2.83 6.38 14.81
CA TYR A 23 2.17 5.12 14.51
C TYR A 23 2.99 3.99 15.14
N GLY A 24 2.56 3.49 16.29
CA GLY A 24 3.24 2.40 16.94
C GLY A 24 2.77 1.03 16.44
N PHE A 25 3.66 0.05 16.51
CA PHE A 25 3.40 -1.31 16.08
C PHE A 25 2.34 -1.99 16.95
N VAL A 26 1.36 -2.62 16.30
CA VAL A 26 0.26 -3.34 16.94
C VAL A 26 0.51 -4.84 16.87
N SER A 27 0.72 -5.36 15.66
CA SER A 27 0.87 -6.81 15.44
C SER A 27 1.46 -7.11 14.08
N LYS A 28 2.05 -8.31 14.00
CA LYS A 28 2.48 -8.95 12.77
C LYS A 28 1.73 -10.26 12.64
N THR A 29 1.06 -10.48 11.53
CA THR A 29 0.39 -11.73 11.21
C THR A 29 0.81 -12.22 9.84
N THR A 30 0.73 -13.53 9.62
CA THR A 30 0.89 -14.11 8.29
C THR A 30 -0.50 -14.38 7.74
N GLN A 31 -0.90 -13.63 6.72
CA GLN A 31 -2.12 -13.92 5.98
C GLN A 31 -1.82 -14.99 4.91
N VAL A 32 -2.49 -16.12 5.02
CA VAL A 32 -2.41 -17.22 4.06
C VAL A 32 -3.47 -17.03 2.99
N SER A 33 -3.13 -17.30 1.74
CA SER A 33 -4.09 -17.22 0.62
C SER A 33 -5.19 -18.26 0.79
N THR A 34 -6.45 -17.83 0.64
CA THR A 34 -7.62 -18.68 0.87
C THR A 34 -8.40 -19.00 -0.40
N ALA A 35 -8.14 -18.32 -1.52
CA ALA A 35 -8.93 -18.51 -2.73
C ALA A 35 -8.20 -18.15 -4.04
N THR A 36 -8.46 -18.94 -5.08
CA THR A 36 -8.28 -18.54 -6.48
C THR A 36 -9.42 -17.63 -6.89
N SER A 37 -9.11 -16.54 -7.58
CA SER A 37 -10.13 -15.66 -8.13
C SER A 37 -10.66 -16.23 -9.45
N SER A 38 -11.97 -16.15 -9.68
CA SER A 38 -12.59 -16.45 -10.99
C SER A 38 -12.37 -15.34 -12.02
N ASN A 39 -11.89 -14.17 -11.59
CA ASN A 39 -11.49 -13.08 -12.47
C ASN A 39 -10.09 -13.43 -13.06
N PRO A 40 -9.96 -13.60 -14.39
CA PRO A 40 -8.69 -13.98 -15.02
C PRO A 40 -7.58 -12.94 -14.86
N ALA A 41 -7.89 -11.70 -14.46
CA ALA A 41 -6.87 -10.71 -14.11
C ALA A 41 -6.28 -10.88 -12.71
N TRP A 42 -6.93 -11.63 -11.82
CA TRP A 42 -6.44 -11.86 -10.46
C TRP A 42 -6.21 -13.35 -10.27
N GLY A 43 -4.95 -13.78 -10.11
CA GLY A 43 -4.65 -15.19 -9.89
C GLY A 43 -5.18 -15.67 -8.55
N GLN A 44 -4.67 -15.08 -7.48
CA GLN A 44 -5.13 -15.31 -6.11
C GLN A 44 -5.40 -13.99 -5.37
N PHE A 45 -6.25 -14.06 -4.34
CA PHE A 45 -6.50 -12.93 -3.48
C PHE A 45 -6.43 -13.30 -2.00
N LEU A 46 -6.08 -12.31 -1.18
CA LEU A 46 -5.98 -12.39 0.26
C LEU A 46 -6.79 -11.26 0.88
N ASP A 47 -7.73 -11.61 1.75
CA ASP A 47 -8.49 -10.63 2.52
C ASP A 47 -7.86 -10.46 3.90
N VAL A 48 -7.44 -9.24 4.20
CA VAL A 48 -6.89 -8.84 5.49
C VAL A 48 -7.96 -8.02 6.21
N TRP A 49 -8.47 -8.57 7.32
CA TRP A 49 -9.43 -7.88 8.19
C TRP A 49 -8.71 -6.97 9.17
N ILE A 50 -9.15 -5.71 9.24
CA ILE A 50 -8.61 -4.68 10.11
C ILE A 50 -9.74 -4.13 10.96
N ALA A 51 -9.60 -4.28 12.28
CA ALA A 51 -10.67 -4.02 13.23
C ALA A 51 -10.92 -2.52 13.46
N ASP A 52 -9.88 -1.70 13.29
CA ASP A 52 -9.88 -0.27 13.60
C ASP A 52 -9.54 0.55 12.35
N ALA A 53 -10.36 1.55 12.06
CA ALA A 53 -10.23 2.43 10.91
C ALA A 53 -8.94 3.29 10.95
N GLU A 54 -8.37 3.52 12.13
CA GLU A 54 -7.18 4.36 12.29
C GLU A 54 -5.87 3.60 12.04
N GLU A 55 -5.93 2.29 11.87
CA GLU A 55 -4.73 1.49 11.64
C GLU A 55 -4.19 1.64 10.22
N ILE A 56 -2.87 1.74 10.12
CA ILE A 56 -2.12 1.62 8.86
C ILE A 56 -1.62 0.19 8.71
N VAL A 57 -1.76 -0.34 7.50
CA VAL A 57 -1.31 -1.68 7.14
C VAL A 57 -0.16 -1.60 6.15
N ALA A 58 0.97 -2.19 6.53
CA ALA A 58 2.07 -2.48 5.61
C ALA A 58 2.08 -3.97 5.31
N VAL A 59 2.29 -4.35 4.05
CA VAL A 59 2.37 -5.76 3.65
C VAL A 59 3.70 -6.08 2.99
N ARG A 60 4.14 -7.33 3.16
CA ARG A 60 5.32 -7.89 2.49
C ARG A 60 5.01 -9.30 2.02
N ALA A 61 5.28 -9.59 0.75
CA ALA A 61 5.24 -10.95 0.24
C ALA A 61 6.36 -11.78 0.90
N GLN A 62 6.06 -12.97 1.42
CA GLN A 62 7.09 -13.83 1.99
C GLN A 62 8.02 -14.42 0.93
N ASN A 63 7.55 -14.54 -0.31
CA ASN A 63 8.31 -15.01 -1.45
C ASN A 63 8.49 -13.88 -2.48
N GLU A 64 9.75 -13.54 -2.74
CA GLU A 64 10.18 -12.43 -3.60
C GLU A 64 9.89 -12.66 -5.08
N ALA A 65 9.65 -13.91 -5.48
CA ALA A 65 9.20 -14.26 -6.83
C ALA A 65 7.78 -13.79 -7.12
N HIS A 66 7.05 -13.36 -6.08
CA HIS A 66 5.68 -12.90 -6.20
C HIS A 66 5.55 -11.43 -5.84
N SER A 67 4.67 -10.78 -6.58
CA SER A 67 4.37 -9.36 -6.41
C SER A 67 2.93 -9.23 -5.92
N VAL A 68 2.69 -8.29 -5.00
CA VAL A 68 1.37 -8.07 -4.40
C VAL A 68 0.89 -6.65 -4.59
N CYS A 69 -0.43 -6.47 -4.62
CA CYS A 69 -1.04 -5.16 -4.72
C CYS A 69 -2.40 -5.11 -4.04
N LEU A 70 -2.77 -3.94 -3.50
CA LEU A 70 -4.07 -3.72 -2.86
C LEU A 70 -5.17 -3.57 -3.92
N ALA A 71 -6.04 -4.55 -4.13
CA ALA A 71 -7.08 -4.47 -5.16
C ALA A 71 -8.33 -3.72 -4.70
N ASN A 72 -8.74 -3.90 -3.44
CA ASN A 72 -9.97 -3.33 -2.94
C ASN A 72 -9.88 -3.04 -1.44
N VAL A 73 -10.66 -2.05 -1.00
CA VAL A 73 -10.93 -1.78 0.42
C VAL A 73 -12.43 -1.69 0.58
N SER A 74 -12.98 -2.50 1.47
CA SER A 74 -14.42 -2.54 1.76
C SER A 74 -14.66 -2.45 3.26
N ARG A 75 -15.60 -1.60 3.67
CA ARG A 75 -16.05 -1.54 5.06
C ARG A 75 -16.73 -2.85 5.45
N SER A 76 -16.47 -3.32 6.66
CA SER A 76 -17.18 -4.46 7.25
C SER A 76 -17.35 -4.14 8.74
N GLY A 77 -18.57 -4.04 9.25
CA GLY A 77 -18.82 -3.61 10.63
C GLY A 77 -18.11 -2.30 11.02
N SER A 78 -17.36 -2.32 12.13
CA SER A 78 -16.58 -1.19 12.65
C SER A 78 -15.24 -0.96 11.94
N GLY A 79 -14.79 -1.92 11.13
CA GLY A 79 -13.48 -1.93 10.51
C GLY A 79 -13.57 -2.05 8.99
N TYR A 80 -12.52 -2.58 8.38
CA TYR A 80 -12.44 -2.74 6.94
C TYR A 80 -11.64 -3.97 6.54
N ILE A 81 -11.93 -4.47 5.34
CA ILE A 81 -11.21 -5.55 4.69
C ILE A 81 -10.38 -4.93 3.57
N GLN A 82 -9.06 -5.17 3.62
CA GLN A 82 -8.17 -4.91 2.51
C GLN A 82 -7.97 -6.20 1.71
N ARG A 83 -8.40 -6.18 0.45
CA ARG A 83 -8.17 -7.28 -0.48
C ARG A 83 -6.88 -7.04 -1.23
N TYR A 84 -5.92 -7.93 -1.06
CA TYR A 84 -4.69 -7.99 -1.84
C TYR A 84 -4.82 -9.01 -2.96
N VAL A 85 -4.19 -8.76 -4.09
CA VAL A 85 -4.08 -9.71 -5.20
C VAL A 85 -2.61 -9.93 -5.54
N THR A 86 -2.32 -11.11 -6.08
CA THR A 86 -0.97 -11.52 -6.45
C THR A 86 -0.82 -11.61 -7.96
N ASP A 87 0.41 -11.51 -8.45
CA ASP A 87 0.73 -11.58 -9.87
C ASP A 87 0.75 -13.02 -10.45
N GLY A 88 0.60 -14.06 -9.63
CA GLY A 88 0.67 -15.47 -10.02
C GLY A 88 -0.54 -16.31 -9.60
N SER A 89 -0.59 -17.56 -10.09
CA SER A 89 -1.61 -18.55 -9.73
C SER A 89 -1.27 -19.35 -8.46
N THR A 90 -0.11 -19.12 -7.85
CA THR A 90 0.40 -19.81 -6.66
C THR A 90 0.15 -19.03 -5.38
N ILE A 91 0.06 -19.77 -4.26
CA ILE A 91 -0.18 -19.22 -2.92
C ILE A 91 0.99 -18.34 -2.50
N VAL A 92 0.68 -17.08 -2.20
CA VAL A 92 1.62 -16.13 -1.61
C VAL A 92 1.13 -15.84 -0.21
N ASN A 93 1.94 -16.17 0.79
CA ASN A 93 1.70 -15.68 2.14
C ASN A 93 2.13 -14.23 2.23
N LEU A 94 1.33 -13.42 2.91
CA LEU A 94 1.63 -12.03 3.21
C LEU A 94 1.98 -11.88 4.68
N ASP A 95 3.16 -11.34 4.96
CA ASP A 95 3.38 -10.72 6.26
C ASP A 95 2.59 -9.41 6.30
N VAL A 96 1.70 -9.28 7.27
CA VAL A 96 0.84 -8.11 7.49
C VAL A 96 1.30 -7.45 8.78
N TYR A 97 1.75 -6.20 8.69
CA TYR A 97 2.19 -5.38 9.80
C TYR A 97 1.16 -4.28 10.04
N ARG A 98 0.62 -4.22 11.25
CA ARG A 98 -0.42 -3.26 11.65
C ARG A 98 0.19 -2.23 12.58
N PHE A 99 -0.09 -0.97 12.31
CA PHE A 99 0.36 0.17 13.12
C PHE A 99 -0.82 1.07 13.44
N ARG A 100 -0.83 1.70 14.61
CA ARG A 100 -1.92 2.61 15.00
C ARG A 100 -1.39 3.86 15.70
N PRO A 101 -2.10 4.99 15.65
CA PRO A 101 -1.77 6.13 16.49
C PRO A 101 -2.00 5.78 17.97
N GLY A 102 -1.18 6.31 18.88
CA GLY A 102 -1.40 6.13 20.32
C GLY A 102 -1.24 4.66 20.75
N VAL A 103 0.01 4.23 20.89
CA VAL A 103 0.34 2.89 21.37
C VAL A 103 0.26 2.81 22.88
N SER A 104 -0.06 1.62 23.39
CA SER A 104 -0.07 1.34 24.82
C SER A 104 1.37 1.39 25.37
N ALA A 105 1.54 1.96 26.57
CA ALA A 105 2.82 1.96 27.26
C ALA A 105 3.27 0.51 27.49
N GLY A 106 4.37 0.12 26.85
CA GLY A 106 4.89 -1.24 26.90
C GLY A 106 6.11 -1.39 27.81
N GLY A 107 6.90 -0.32 27.92
CA GLY A 107 8.16 -0.32 28.65
C GLY A 107 8.03 0.14 30.11
N THR A 108 8.85 -0.44 30.97
CA THR A 108 9.10 0.07 32.34
C THR A 108 10.21 1.15 32.37
N PHE A 109 10.86 1.39 31.24
CA PHE A 109 11.97 2.32 31.07
C PHE A 109 11.86 3.03 29.72
N GLY A 110 12.50 4.19 29.57
CA GLY A 110 12.49 4.96 28.34
C GLY A 110 11.62 6.23 28.43
N MET A 111 11.66 7.02 27.35
CA MET A 111 10.92 8.27 27.27
C MET A 111 9.47 8.00 26.87
N GLN A 112 8.53 8.53 27.65
CA GLN A 112 7.10 8.51 27.37
C GLN A 112 6.58 9.95 27.32
N ILE A 113 5.80 10.26 26.30
CA ILE A 113 5.18 11.59 26.13
C ILE A 113 3.67 11.39 26.16
N PHE A 114 3.00 12.14 27.01
CA PHE A 114 1.54 12.18 27.11
C PHE A 114 1.02 13.48 26.54
N ASN A 115 -0.12 13.44 25.85
CA ASN A 115 -0.80 14.65 25.40
C ASN A 115 -1.56 15.33 26.56
N GLU A 116 -2.18 16.47 26.29
CA GLU A 116 -2.95 17.23 27.29
C GLU A 116 -4.17 16.49 27.86
N HIS A 117 -4.64 15.44 27.17
CA HIS A 117 -5.75 14.58 27.60
C HIS A 117 -5.27 13.38 28.44
N GLY A 118 -3.96 13.26 28.70
CA GLY A 118 -3.37 12.14 29.42
C GLY A 118 -3.20 10.87 28.58
N GLU A 119 -3.36 10.96 27.26
CA GLU A 119 -3.16 9.84 26.33
C GLU A 119 -1.67 9.72 25.97
N LEU A 120 -1.15 8.49 25.88
CA LEU A 120 0.23 8.25 25.47
C LEU A 120 0.39 8.59 23.97
N ALA A 121 1.19 9.61 23.68
CA ALA A 121 1.51 10.07 22.32
C ALA A 121 2.77 9.40 21.76
N TYR A 122 3.73 9.05 22.62
CA TYR A 122 4.99 8.41 22.24
C TYR A 122 5.54 7.52 23.37
N ASP A 123 6.11 6.38 23.01
CA ASP A 123 6.90 5.50 23.89
C ASP A 123 8.15 5.03 23.14
N ALA A 124 9.32 5.30 23.72
CA ALA A 124 10.64 4.95 23.15
C ALA A 124 10.87 3.44 23.03
N THR A 125 10.14 2.62 23.78
CA THR A 125 10.27 1.16 23.77
C THR A 125 9.33 0.49 22.78
N THR A 126 8.32 1.20 22.28
CA THR A 126 7.41 0.65 21.28
C THR A 126 8.03 0.78 19.89
N PRO A 127 8.17 -0.32 19.12
CA PRO A 127 8.54 -0.22 17.71
C PRO A 127 7.58 0.70 16.97
N GLN A 128 8.10 1.68 16.24
CA GLN A 128 7.31 2.66 15.51
C GLN A 128 7.31 2.35 14.01
N LEU A 129 6.34 2.89 13.28
CA LEU A 129 6.33 2.92 11.82
C LEU A 129 7.51 3.78 11.33
N ILE A 130 8.50 3.15 10.71
CA ILE A 130 9.65 3.85 10.13
C ILE A 130 9.48 3.93 8.61
N VAL A 131 8.99 5.07 8.12
CA VAL A 131 8.90 5.34 6.69
C VAL A 131 10.28 5.72 6.16
N ARG A 132 10.76 4.97 5.16
CA ARG A 132 12.05 5.19 4.49
C ARG A 132 11.91 5.93 3.17
N ASP A 133 10.79 5.73 2.50
CA ASP A 133 10.53 6.37 1.22
C ASP A 133 9.04 6.59 1.00
N VAL A 134 8.74 7.62 0.22
CA VAL A 134 7.40 8.01 -0.19
C VAL A 134 7.40 8.10 -1.70
N LEU A 135 6.91 7.05 -2.35
CA LEU A 135 6.86 6.97 -3.80
C LEU A 135 5.53 7.53 -4.29
N VAL A 136 5.56 8.64 -5.02
CA VAL A 136 4.35 9.31 -5.52
C VAL A 136 4.30 9.26 -7.05
N GLY A 137 3.29 8.57 -7.59
CA GLY A 137 2.99 8.58 -9.02
C GLY A 137 2.12 9.77 -9.40
N SER A 138 2.69 10.96 -9.55
CA SER A 138 1.95 12.19 -9.89
C SER A 138 1.45 12.15 -11.33
N GLY A 139 0.25 11.59 -11.56
CA GLY A 139 -0.39 11.51 -12.89
C GLY A 139 0.21 10.44 -13.82
N ASN A 140 1.37 9.88 -13.49
CA ASN A 140 1.97 8.73 -14.14
C ASN A 140 2.29 7.62 -13.12
N PHE A 141 1.61 6.48 -13.22
CA PHE A 141 1.83 5.33 -12.33
C PHE A 141 3.14 4.58 -12.65
N GLU A 142 3.70 4.76 -13.85
CA GLU A 142 5.00 4.19 -14.24
C GLU A 142 6.16 4.92 -13.55
N ALA A 143 5.92 6.11 -12.99
CA ALA A 143 6.95 6.89 -12.30
C ALA A 143 7.56 6.18 -11.09
N VAL A 144 6.85 5.21 -10.51
CA VAL A 144 7.33 4.43 -9.37
C VAL A 144 7.88 3.05 -9.77
N VAL A 145 7.83 2.69 -11.06
CA VAL A 145 8.21 1.36 -11.55
C VAL A 145 9.72 1.21 -11.55
N GLY A 146 10.18 -0.01 -11.26
CA GLY A 146 11.59 -0.35 -11.20
C GLY A 146 12.01 -0.79 -9.80
N ASP A 147 13.32 -0.96 -9.66
CA ASP A 147 13.95 -1.40 -8.43
C ASP A 147 14.32 -0.18 -7.57
N HIS A 148 13.83 -0.17 -6.34
CA HIS A 148 14.17 0.81 -5.32
C HIS A 148 15.04 0.13 -4.27
N ASN A 149 16.30 0.56 -4.18
CA ASN A 149 17.29 -0.04 -3.30
C ASN A 149 17.39 0.75 -1.99
N TYR A 150 17.53 0.00 -0.91
CA TYR A 150 17.62 0.49 0.46
C TYR A 150 18.77 -0.23 1.18
N ASP A 151 18.92 0.02 2.48
CA ASP A 151 20.00 -0.53 3.27
C ASP A 151 20.03 -2.08 3.19
N PRO A 152 21.18 -2.68 2.82
CA PRO A 152 21.32 -4.12 2.75
C PRO A 152 21.01 -4.81 4.09
N GLY A 153 20.39 -5.99 4.04
CA GLY A 153 20.05 -6.78 5.22
C GLY A 153 18.82 -6.31 6.00
N ARG A 154 18.21 -5.18 5.61
CA ARG A 154 16.93 -4.72 6.15
C ARG A 154 15.74 -5.36 5.41
N LYS A 155 14.62 -5.46 6.11
CA LYS A 155 13.33 -5.92 5.58
C LYS A 155 12.41 -4.73 5.39
N TYR A 156 11.78 -4.67 4.22
CA TYR A 156 10.86 -3.60 3.86
C TYR A 156 9.47 -4.13 3.55
N ALA A 157 8.45 -3.40 3.98
CA ALA A 157 7.04 -3.62 3.68
C ALA A 157 6.45 -2.38 2.99
N VAL A 158 5.32 -2.57 2.31
CA VAL A 158 4.68 -1.50 1.52
C VAL A 158 3.33 -1.16 2.12
N VAL A 159 3.09 0.12 2.40
CA VAL A 159 1.76 0.68 2.60
C VAL A 159 1.25 1.17 1.26
N PHE A 160 0.12 0.63 0.83
CA PHE A 160 -0.54 1.07 -0.40
C PHE A 160 -1.48 2.23 -0.08
N GLY A 161 -1.20 3.41 -0.62
CA GLY A 161 -2.07 4.59 -0.48
C GLY A 161 -3.37 4.50 -1.30
N GLY A 162 -3.57 3.42 -2.03
CA GLY A 162 -4.83 3.15 -2.71
C GLY A 162 -4.81 1.83 -3.50
N ARG A 163 -5.88 1.61 -4.28
CA ARG A 163 -6.10 0.42 -5.10
C ARG A 163 -5.15 0.36 -6.29
N CYS A 164 -4.47 -0.76 -6.45
CA CYS A 164 -3.78 -1.10 -7.68
C CYS A 164 -4.79 -1.32 -8.81
N GLY A 165 -4.46 -0.79 -9.99
CA GLY A 165 -5.30 -0.97 -11.16
C GLY A 165 -5.59 0.34 -11.86
N ARG A 166 -5.45 0.29 -13.18
CA ARG A 166 -5.93 1.26 -14.15
C ARG A 166 -6.62 0.46 -15.24
N SER A 167 -7.80 0.88 -15.66
CA SER A 167 -8.37 0.45 -16.93
C SER A 167 -8.15 1.57 -17.94
N TRP A 168 -7.59 1.26 -19.11
CA TRP A 168 -7.46 2.20 -20.23
C TRP A 168 -8.00 1.55 -21.52
N ARG A 169 -8.62 2.36 -22.38
CA ARG A 169 -9.19 1.90 -23.64
C ARG A 169 -8.51 2.64 -24.79
N THR A 170 -8.00 1.90 -25.77
CA THR A 170 -7.44 2.46 -27.01
C THR A 170 -8.44 2.24 -28.15
N THR A 171 -8.79 3.29 -28.87
CA THR A 171 -9.64 3.21 -30.06
C THR A 171 -8.77 3.35 -31.30
N GLN A 172 -8.75 2.34 -32.17
CA GLN A 172 -8.07 2.39 -33.46
C GLN A 172 -9.10 2.46 -34.59
N PHE A 173 -8.92 3.44 -35.48
CA PHE A 173 -9.70 3.57 -36.70
C PHE A 173 -9.06 2.71 -37.79
N THR A 174 -9.82 1.76 -38.34
CA THR A 174 -9.33 0.90 -39.42
C THR A 174 -10.18 1.13 -40.66
N GLY A 175 -9.64 1.87 -41.64
CA GLY A 175 -10.24 2.06 -42.96
C GLY A 175 -11.45 3.00 -43.01
N GLY A 176 -11.55 3.77 -44.09
CA GLY A 176 -12.65 4.72 -44.30
C GLY A 176 -14.02 4.02 -44.33
N GLY A 177 -14.82 4.25 -43.29
CA GLY A 177 -16.28 4.16 -43.41
C GLY A 177 -16.99 2.93 -42.83
N GLY A 178 -16.54 2.28 -41.75
CA GLY A 178 -17.46 1.28 -41.16
C GLY A 178 -17.22 0.71 -39.77
N ASN A 179 -15.99 0.59 -39.27
CA ASN A 179 -15.75 -0.18 -38.05
C ASN A 179 -14.58 0.39 -37.27
N TYR A 180 -14.73 0.60 -35.95
CA TYR A 180 -13.61 0.93 -35.07
C TYR A 180 -13.35 -0.23 -34.10
N ARG A 181 -12.08 -0.49 -33.84
CA ARG A 181 -11.64 -1.48 -32.84
C ARG A 181 -11.38 -0.75 -31.53
N ILE A 182 -12.06 -1.16 -30.46
CA ILE A 182 -11.70 -0.76 -29.09
C ILE A 182 -10.91 -1.90 -28.47
N ASN A 183 -9.71 -1.58 -27.98
CA ASN A 183 -8.92 -2.46 -27.13
C ASN A 183 -8.99 -1.94 -25.70
N GLU A 184 -9.53 -2.72 -24.78
CA GLU A 184 -9.51 -2.40 -23.34
C GLU A 184 -8.37 -3.14 -22.68
N TYR A 185 -7.54 -2.42 -21.91
CA TYR A 185 -6.54 -3.03 -21.06
C TYR A 185 -6.66 -2.60 -19.60
N ALA A 186 -6.20 -3.49 -18.72
CA ALA A 186 -6.04 -3.19 -17.30
C ALA A 186 -4.56 -3.36 -16.92
N SER A 187 -3.97 -2.36 -16.26
CA SER A 187 -2.62 -2.43 -15.71
C SER A 187 -2.63 -2.22 -14.19
N THR A 188 -1.80 -2.95 -13.45
CA THR A 188 -1.69 -2.84 -11.99
C THR A 188 -0.21 -2.74 -11.60
N ASN A 189 0.10 -1.89 -10.61
CA ASN A 189 1.41 -1.86 -9.96
C ASN A 189 1.43 -2.91 -8.85
N TYR A 190 2.32 -3.89 -8.98
CA TYR A 190 2.63 -4.82 -7.91
C TYR A 190 3.98 -4.50 -7.29
N ALA A 191 4.08 -4.70 -5.99
CA ALA A 191 5.34 -4.65 -5.27
C ALA A 191 5.81 -6.07 -4.92
N SER A 192 7.05 -6.40 -5.28
CA SER A 192 7.78 -7.55 -4.72
C SER A 192 8.88 -7.02 -3.82
N GLN A 193 9.18 -7.73 -2.75
CA GLN A 193 10.16 -7.29 -1.75
C GLN A 193 11.26 -8.33 -1.59
N SER A 194 12.51 -7.86 -1.50
CA SER A 194 13.67 -8.65 -1.11
C SER A 194 14.48 -7.88 -0.05
N PRO A 195 15.39 -8.52 0.71
CA PRO A 195 16.29 -7.79 1.60
C PRO A 195 16.95 -6.62 0.88
N GLY A 196 16.88 -5.41 1.45
CA GLY A 196 17.47 -4.22 0.86
C GLY A 196 16.80 -3.68 -0.40
N LYS A 197 15.65 -4.22 -0.85
CA LYS A 197 15.05 -3.78 -2.13
C LYS A 197 13.55 -3.98 -2.20
N VAL A 198 12.86 -3.01 -2.80
CA VAL A 198 11.45 -3.12 -3.21
C VAL A 198 11.38 -2.87 -4.71
N SER A 199 10.83 -3.82 -5.47
CA SER A 199 10.62 -3.70 -6.91
C SER A 199 9.15 -3.46 -7.19
N PHE A 200 8.85 -2.42 -7.96
CA PHE A 200 7.52 -2.13 -8.47
C PHE A 200 7.44 -2.54 -9.93
N LYS A 201 6.46 -3.34 -10.28
CA LYS A 201 6.25 -3.84 -11.64
C LYS A 201 4.86 -3.50 -12.12
N VAL A 202 4.75 -3.14 -13.39
CA VAL A 202 3.48 -3.06 -14.09
C VAL A 202 3.16 -4.42 -14.69
N LYS A 203 1.95 -4.91 -14.48
CA LYS A 203 1.44 -6.04 -15.27
C LYS A 203 0.13 -5.68 -15.93
N ILE A 204 0.00 -6.06 -17.20
CA ILE A 204 -1.18 -5.82 -18.05
C ILE A 204 -1.96 -7.14 -18.15
N TYR A 205 -3.26 -7.13 -17.88
CA TYR A 205 -4.07 -8.36 -17.73
C TYR A 205 -5.20 -8.51 -18.72
N TYR A 206 -5.86 -7.41 -19.06
CA TYR A 206 -7.00 -7.46 -19.95
C TYR A 206 -6.59 -7.01 -21.35
N PHE A 207 -7.05 -7.76 -22.35
CA PHE A 207 -7.08 -7.33 -23.73
C PHE A 207 -8.39 -7.84 -24.33
N ASN A 208 -9.41 -6.99 -24.34
CA ASN A 208 -10.65 -7.27 -25.04
C ASN A 208 -10.73 -6.36 -26.26
N GLY A 209 -10.63 -6.96 -27.44
CA GLY A 209 -10.85 -6.29 -28.73
C GLY A 209 -12.29 -6.50 -29.17
N TYR A 210 -13.05 -5.43 -29.35
CA TYR A 210 -14.36 -5.52 -30.00
C TYR A 210 -14.51 -4.45 -31.08
N THR A 211 -15.24 -4.84 -32.12
CA THR A 211 -15.59 -3.98 -33.25
C THR A 211 -16.97 -3.39 -33.01
N LYS A 212 -17.10 -2.07 -33.08
CA LYS A 212 -18.41 -1.40 -33.00
C LYS A 212 -18.62 -0.46 -34.20
N GLN A 213 -19.89 -0.31 -34.55
CA GLN A 213 -20.40 0.72 -35.45
C GLN A 213 -20.90 1.92 -34.64
N HIS A 214 -20.48 3.13 -35.03
CA HIS A 214 -21.13 4.42 -34.77
C HIS A 214 -21.41 4.94 -33.33
N GLU A 215 -20.59 4.67 -32.31
CA GLU A 215 -20.72 5.42 -31.05
C GLU A 215 -19.38 5.61 -30.31
N VAL A 216 -18.78 6.79 -30.45
CA VAL A 216 -17.60 7.17 -29.67
C VAL A 216 -18.07 7.83 -28.38
N LYS A 217 -18.00 7.11 -27.26
CA LYS A 217 -18.00 7.73 -25.93
C LYS A 217 -16.57 7.69 -25.38
N GLN A 218 -16.00 8.87 -25.13
CA GLN A 218 -14.79 9.00 -24.33
C GLN A 218 -15.12 8.63 -22.88
N PHE A 219 -14.37 7.70 -22.32
CA PHE A 219 -14.46 7.35 -20.91
C PHE A 219 -13.09 7.58 -20.27
N ASN A 220 -13.02 8.54 -19.36
CA ASN A 220 -11.87 8.73 -18.49
C ASN A 220 -12.05 7.84 -17.26
N TYR A 221 -11.10 6.96 -16.98
CA TYR A 221 -11.10 6.19 -15.74
C TYR A 221 -9.80 6.37 -14.96
N ARG A 222 -10.00 6.59 -13.66
CA ARG A 222 -9.05 7.03 -12.64
C ARG A 222 -8.36 5.81 -12.04
N ALA A 223 -7.03 5.76 -12.14
CA ALA A 223 -6.23 4.91 -11.25
C ALA A 223 -6.33 5.49 -9.84
N GLU A 224 -6.29 4.69 -8.79
CA GLU A 224 -6.20 5.23 -7.43
C GLU A 224 -5.23 4.41 -6.60
N ALA A 225 -3.97 4.33 -7.01
CA ALA A 225 -2.83 4.23 -6.11
C ALA A 225 -1.73 5.14 -6.66
N TYR A 226 -1.61 6.33 -6.08
CA TYR A 226 -0.60 7.33 -6.49
C TYR A 226 0.45 7.56 -5.42
N SER A 227 0.41 6.83 -4.31
CA SER A 227 1.36 6.97 -3.21
C SER A 227 1.62 5.63 -2.54
N TYR A 228 2.88 5.33 -2.29
CA TYR A 228 3.33 4.17 -1.55
C TYR A 228 4.26 4.63 -0.45
N LEU A 229 4.09 4.07 0.76
CA LEU A 229 5.08 4.24 1.82
C LEU A 229 5.92 2.97 1.89
N ILE A 230 7.22 3.12 1.92
CA ILE A 230 8.16 2.02 2.14
C ILE A 230 8.56 2.05 3.60
N VAL A 231 8.27 0.97 4.30
CA VAL A 231 8.39 0.87 5.75
C VAL A 231 9.49 -0.10 6.10
N ASP A 232 10.45 0.31 6.93
CA ASP A 232 11.43 -0.59 7.53
C ASP A 232 10.78 -1.39 8.66
N VAL A 233 10.71 -2.70 8.48
CA VAL A 233 10.11 -3.66 9.42
C VAL A 233 11.16 -4.59 10.02
N SER A 234 12.44 -4.21 9.99
CA SER A 234 13.54 -5.08 10.45
C SER A 234 13.58 -5.29 11.96
N GLY A 235 13.04 -4.33 12.73
CA GLY A 235 12.98 -4.37 14.19
C GLY A 235 11.69 -4.99 14.75
N ILE A 236 10.91 -5.67 13.91
CA ILE A 236 9.57 -6.22 14.20
C ILE A 236 9.54 -7.72 13.86
#